data_AF-A0A1F5BEZ1-F1
#
_entry.id   AF-A0A1F5BEZ1-F1
#
_cell.length_a   1.000
_cell.length_b   1.000
_cell.length_c   1.000
_cell.angle_alpha   90.00
_cell.angle_beta   90.00
_cell.angle_gamma   90.00
#
_symmetry.space_group_name_H-M   'P 1'
#
loop_
_entity.id
_entity.type
_entity.pdbx_description
1 polymer ?
#
loop_
_entity_poly.entity_id
_entity_poly.type
_entity_poly.pdbx_seq_one_letter_code
_entity_poly.pdbx_strand_id
1 'polypeptide(L)'
;ERTLSKREILIQYINRIPYGNQVYGIEAASRLYLDKSSSQLSLAEAAFLAAIPRSPTRLNPYRSLNALRKRQVNILAKMSELGLITEAACDRARAEELCLLPATERFRAPHFCDFVLSQVPSSDRKSLSAIGTTLDFGLQQKIEILLRNRLTAMAGRGISNGAVVVLDNRSGEILSLVGSGDFFDESQDGQVNGALALRQPGSTLKPFTYSLALENGLTAASLIDDSPVQYPSLEGHYRPQNYDRRYHGLVSLRAALACSYNIPAVAVLQAVGPDLLYRRLHSLGFESLKQDPGFYGVGLTLGNGEVTLLELVRAYSALARQGLYLQERSVLRLLRKDGEEGQALIQEAARRVFSPQVSYIITHILADRDARTPSFGYHNPLSFPFAVAVKTGTSKDFRDNWTVGYSPRYTVGVWVGNFDGEPMHNVSGISGSGPLFKDIMLLLDKGEAGSGFAEPKGVVTSVVCPLTGMRPTESCPGVVSEVFIEGTEPREMCTRHQKKSDSVLIAYERGDLPAPSRLEITFPRNGDVFKLDPVLRREHQRIKLRAAVPGTEDIAKIEWWINGERVGEAKSPFSLFWNLRPGSYTINVTADRGGSQLESPPVKVVVLT
;
A
#
# COMPACT_ATOMS: atom_id res chain seq x y z
N GLU A 1 -53.96 26.36 15.76
CA GLU A 1 -55.30 26.17 15.16
C GLU A 1 -55.90 27.43 14.56
N ARG A 2 -55.70 28.61 15.17
CA ARG A 2 -56.26 29.87 14.63
C ARG A 2 -55.60 30.37 13.32
N THR A 3 -54.43 29.82 12.96
CA THR A 3 -53.64 30.24 11.78
C THR A 3 -53.18 29.08 10.88
N LEU A 4 -53.39 27.83 11.29
CA LEU A 4 -53.02 26.62 10.54
C LEU A 4 -54.20 25.67 10.50
N SER A 5 -54.44 25.05 9.34
CA SER A 5 -55.45 24.01 9.17
C SER A 5 -55.15 22.78 10.03
N LYS A 6 -56.18 21.98 10.32
CA LYS A 6 -56.02 20.71 11.06
C LYS A 6 -55.02 19.78 10.38
N ARG A 7 -54.99 19.77 9.04
CA ARG A 7 -54.04 18.98 8.25
C ARG A 7 -52.60 19.45 8.45
N GLU A 8 -52.34 20.75 8.37
CA GLU A 8 -50.99 21.31 8.59
C GLU A 8 -50.51 21.05 10.01
N ILE A 9 -51.40 21.13 11.00
CA ILE A 9 -51.07 20.84 12.38
C ILE A 9 -50.69 19.37 12.56
N LEU A 10 -51.44 18.46 11.95
CA LEU A 10 -51.10 17.04 11.99
C LEU A 10 -49.75 16.78 11.31
N ILE A 11 -49.49 17.39 10.15
CA ILE A 11 -48.20 17.29 9.44
C ILE A 11 -47.05 17.78 10.33
N GLN A 12 -47.21 18.94 10.98
CA GLN A 12 -46.21 19.48 11.90
C GLN A 12 -46.02 18.56 13.12
N TYR A 13 -47.10 18.02 13.67
CA TYR A 13 -47.05 17.11 14.81
C TYR A 13 -46.29 15.83 14.48
N ILE A 14 -46.71 15.08 13.44
CA ILE A 14 -46.10 13.79 13.10
C ILE A 14 -44.62 13.89 12.69
N ASN A 15 -44.16 15.07 12.25
CA ASN A 15 -42.76 15.30 11.86
C ASN A 15 -41.89 15.86 13.00
N ARG A 16 -42.46 16.26 14.13
CA ARG A 16 -41.71 16.94 15.22
C ARG A 16 -41.79 16.24 16.56
N ILE A 17 -42.73 15.31 16.75
CA ILE A 17 -42.80 14.58 18.02
C ILE A 17 -41.59 13.65 18.21
N PRO A 18 -41.09 13.51 19.45
CA PRO A 18 -39.99 12.62 19.76
C PRO A 18 -40.41 11.14 19.71
N TYR A 19 -39.56 10.31 19.12
CA TYR A 19 -39.68 8.84 19.08
C TYR A 19 -38.54 8.14 19.84
N GLY A 20 -37.80 8.87 20.68
CA GLY A 20 -36.67 8.33 21.45
C GLY A 20 -35.39 8.22 20.62
N ASN A 21 -34.26 7.93 21.27
CA ASN A 21 -32.94 7.79 20.61
C ASN A 21 -32.56 9.01 19.73
N GLN A 22 -32.90 10.21 20.20
CA GLN A 22 -32.69 11.49 19.49
C GLN A 22 -33.40 11.62 18.13
N VAL A 23 -34.40 10.77 17.87
CA VAL A 23 -35.19 10.81 16.64
C VAL A 23 -36.50 11.56 16.83
N TYR A 24 -36.78 12.44 15.88
CA TYR A 24 -37.99 13.25 15.82
C TYR A 24 -38.69 13.01 14.48
N GLY A 25 -40.00 12.77 14.55
CA GLY A 25 -40.83 12.53 13.38
C GLY A 25 -40.95 11.07 12.96
N ILE A 26 -42.10 10.72 12.39
CA ILE A 26 -42.46 9.33 12.06
C ILE A 26 -41.59 8.73 10.96
N GLU A 27 -41.20 9.48 9.94
CA GLU A 27 -40.31 8.98 8.88
C GLU A 27 -38.95 8.62 9.46
N ALA A 28 -38.35 9.51 10.25
CA ALA A 28 -37.06 9.24 10.87
C ALA A 28 -37.14 8.06 11.85
N ALA A 29 -38.25 7.89 12.57
CA ALA A 29 -38.47 6.75 13.46
C ALA A 29 -38.67 5.44 12.70
N SER A 30 -39.45 5.46 11.62
CA SER A 30 -39.68 4.33 10.72
C SER A 30 -38.39 3.85 10.10
N ARG A 31 -37.57 4.80 9.61
CA ARG A 31 -36.22 4.50 9.21
C ARG A 31 -35.50 3.89 10.41
N LEU A 32 -35.31 4.62 11.52
CA LEU A 32 -34.54 4.19 12.70
C LEU A 32 -34.79 2.72 13.09
N TYR A 33 -36.05 2.37 13.30
CA TYR A 33 -36.40 1.11 13.93
C TYR A 33 -36.67 -0.03 12.94
N LEU A 34 -37.06 0.26 11.69
CA LEU A 34 -37.62 -0.74 10.76
C LEU A 34 -37.01 -0.71 9.34
N ASP A 35 -36.13 0.25 9.04
CA ASP A 35 -35.54 0.51 7.71
C ASP A 35 -36.52 0.78 6.56
N LYS A 36 -37.76 1.14 6.88
CA LYS A 36 -38.81 1.38 5.89
C LYS A 36 -39.16 2.85 5.82
N SER A 37 -39.64 3.28 4.65
CA SER A 37 -40.36 4.56 4.59
C SER A 37 -41.65 4.45 5.40
N SER A 38 -42.05 5.52 6.07
CA SER A 38 -43.27 5.57 6.87
C SER A 38 -44.53 5.27 6.04
N SER A 39 -44.49 5.48 4.72
CA SER A 39 -45.59 5.13 3.81
C SER A 39 -45.69 3.63 3.49
N GLN A 40 -44.68 2.84 3.86
CA GLN A 40 -44.59 1.40 3.60
C GLN A 40 -44.82 0.55 4.87
N LEU A 41 -45.21 1.19 5.97
CA LEU A 41 -45.44 0.51 7.23
C LEU A 41 -46.68 -0.36 7.18
N SER A 42 -46.58 -1.57 7.73
CA SER A 42 -47.75 -2.39 8.04
C SER A 42 -48.60 -1.74 9.15
N LEU A 43 -49.83 -2.24 9.33
CA LEU A 43 -50.68 -1.80 10.43
C LEU A 43 -50.02 -2.09 11.80
N ALA A 44 -49.32 -3.22 11.93
CA ALA A 44 -48.60 -3.58 13.13
C ALA A 44 -47.47 -2.58 13.41
N GLU A 45 -46.64 -2.30 12.40
CA GLU A 45 -45.52 -1.36 12.47
C GLU A 45 -45.99 0.07 12.77
N ALA A 46 -47.05 0.52 12.12
CA ALA A 46 -47.63 1.85 12.34
C ALA A 46 -48.15 2.00 13.77
N ALA A 47 -48.89 1.01 14.29
CA ALA A 47 -49.36 1.00 15.67
C ALA A 47 -48.20 0.92 16.69
N PHE A 48 -47.13 0.21 16.33
CA PHE A 48 -45.92 0.11 17.13
C PHE A 48 -45.21 1.46 17.26
N LEU A 49 -44.98 2.18 16.16
CA LEU A 49 -44.38 3.51 16.22
C LEU A 49 -45.31 4.52 16.90
N ALA A 50 -46.62 4.47 16.64
CA ALA A 50 -47.60 5.36 17.27
C ALA A 50 -47.67 5.24 18.81
N ALA A 51 -47.20 4.12 19.37
CA ALA A 51 -47.12 3.94 20.82
C ALA A 51 -46.03 4.79 21.49
N ILE A 52 -44.93 5.07 20.78
CA ILE A 52 -43.71 5.65 21.35
C ILE A 52 -43.87 7.09 21.85
N PRO A 53 -44.49 8.04 21.11
CA PRO A 53 -44.54 9.46 21.48
C PRO A 53 -45.12 9.76 22.87
N ARG A 54 -45.96 8.88 23.42
CA ARG A 54 -46.53 9.03 24.76
C ARG A 54 -45.46 9.02 25.86
N SER A 55 -44.40 8.23 25.70
CA SER A 55 -43.29 8.20 26.66
C SER A 55 -42.04 7.63 25.98
N PRO A 56 -41.36 8.43 25.12
CA PRO A 56 -40.33 7.92 24.21
C PRO A 56 -39.15 7.25 24.91
N THR A 57 -38.82 7.70 26.13
CA THR A 57 -37.77 7.09 26.96
C THR A 57 -38.20 5.74 27.53
N ARG A 58 -39.44 5.62 28.04
CA ARG A 58 -39.95 4.38 28.66
C ARG A 58 -40.43 3.35 27.64
N LEU A 59 -40.81 3.80 26.46
CA LEU A 59 -41.28 2.99 25.34
C LEU A 59 -40.20 2.92 24.24
N ASN A 60 -38.94 2.97 24.65
CA ASN A 60 -37.81 2.86 23.74
C ASN A 60 -37.71 1.42 23.19
N PRO A 61 -37.74 1.22 21.85
CA PRO A 61 -37.68 -0.11 21.24
C PRO A 61 -36.47 -0.96 21.67
N TYR A 62 -35.33 -0.34 21.95
CA TYR A 62 -34.09 -1.03 22.32
C TYR A 62 -33.98 -1.39 23.80
N ARG A 63 -34.79 -0.75 24.67
CA ARG A 63 -34.71 -0.96 26.12
C ARG A 63 -35.95 -1.61 26.71
N SER A 64 -37.10 -1.48 26.06
CA SER A 64 -38.40 -1.81 26.66
C SER A 64 -39.39 -2.37 25.63
N LEU A 65 -38.93 -3.32 24.81
CA LEU A 65 -39.71 -3.92 23.73
C LEU A 65 -41.04 -4.50 24.21
N ASN A 66 -41.04 -5.22 25.34
CA ASN A 66 -42.27 -5.81 25.91
C ASN A 66 -43.32 -4.76 26.30
N ALA A 67 -42.89 -3.66 26.92
CA ALA A 67 -43.80 -2.56 27.29
C ALA A 67 -44.39 -1.87 26.05
N LEU A 68 -43.55 -1.68 25.03
CA LEU A 68 -43.95 -1.12 23.75
C LEU A 68 -44.93 -2.02 23.00
N ARG A 69 -44.68 -3.34 22.95
CA ARG A 69 -45.59 -4.34 22.39
C ARG A 69 -46.94 -4.37 23.10
N LYS A 70 -46.96 -4.32 24.45
CA LYS A 70 -48.22 -4.22 25.21
C LYS A 70 -49.00 -2.96 24.84
N ARG A 71 -48.31 -1.83 24.61
CA ARG A 71 -48.95 -0.59 24.18
C ARG A 71 -49.48 -0.67 22.75
N GLN A 72 -48.73 -1.27 21.82
CA GLN A 72 -49.14 -1.54 20.45
C GLN A 72 -50.45 -2.34 20.42
N VAL A 73 -50.52 -3.45 21.17
CA VAL A 73 -51.73 -4.31 21.24
C VAL A 73 -52.96 -3.52 21.72
N ASN A 74 -52.78 -2.64 22.71
CA ASN A 74 -53.87 -1.76 23.20
C ASN A 74 -54.32 -0.74 22.15
N ILE A 75 -53.40 -0.20 21.34
CA ILE A 75 -53.75 0.72 20.24
C ILE A 75 -54.57 -0.03 19.19
N LEU A 76 -54.12 -1.21 18.77
CA LEU A 76 -54.84 -2.05 17.80
C LEU A 76 -56.24 -2.42 18.30
N ALA A 77 -56.36 -2.83 19.57
CA ALA A 77 -57.66 -3.11 20.21
C ALA A 77 -58.58 -1.88 20.12
N LYS A 78 -58.06 -0.69 20.47
CA LYS A 78 -58.85 0.53 20.44
C LYS A 78 -59.26 0.96 19.03
N MET A 79 -58.39 0.75 18.03
CA MET A 79 -58.74 1.01 16.63
C MET A 79 -59.87 0.09 16.16
N SER A 80 -59.87 -1.18 16.58
CA SER A 80 -60.95 -2.14 16.30
C SER A 80 -62.26 -1.73 16.97
N GLU A 81 -62.23 -1.36 18.26
CA GLU A 81 -63.41 -0.87 19.00
C GLU A 81 -64.03 0.38 18.36
N LEU A 82 -63.21 1.25 17.79
CA LEU A 82 -63.64 2.48 17.11
C LEU A 82 -64.06 2.24 15.65
N GLY A 83 -64.01 1.00 15.15
CA GLY A 83 -64.36 0.65 13.78
C GLY A 83 -63.38 1.16 12.72
N LEU A 84 -62.15 1.55 13.10
CA LEU A 84 -61.12 2.03 12.17
C LEU A 84 -60.43 0.87 11.42
N ILE A 85 -60.46 -0.33 12.00
CA ILE A 85 -59.96 -1.58 11.41
C ILE A 85 -60.94 -2.72 11.73
N THR A 86 -60.91 -3.79 10.93
CA THR A 86 -61.68 -5.00 11.23
C THR A 86 -61.01 -5.85 12.31
N GLU A 87 -61.78 -6.68 13.00
CA GLU A 87 -61.26 -7.61 14.02
C GLU A 87 -60.19 -8.56 13.41
N ALA A 88 -60.43 -9.09 12.22
CA ALA A 88 -59.47 -9.90 11.48
C ALA A 88 -58.16 -9.13 11.15
N ALA A 89 -58.22 -7.83 10.85
CA ALA A 89 -57.02 -7.02 10.63
C ALA A 89 -56.27 -6.75 11.94
N CYS A 90 -57.00 -6.55 13.04
CA CYS A 90 -56.44 -6.41 14.39
C CYS A 90 -55.66 -7.67 14.78
N ASP A 91 -56.23 -8.86 14.60
CA ASP A 91 -55.59 -10.13 14.95
C ASP A 91 -54.36 -10.42 14.09
N ARG A 92 -54.43 -10.15 12.78
CA ARG A 92 -53.24 -10.23 11.90
C ARG A 92 -52.12 -9.30 12.37
N ALA A 93 -52.44 -8.04 12.67
CA ALA A 93 -51.44 -7.07 13.12
C ALA A 93 -50.85 -7.40 14.49
N ARG A 94 -51.60 -8.07 15.38
CA ARG A 94 -51.09 -8.56 16.67
C ARG A 94 -50.13 -9.74 16.50
N ALA A 95 -50.41 -10.62 15.55
CA ALA A 95 -49.60 -11.80 15.25
C ALA A 95 -48.33 -11.48 14.44
N GLU A 96 -48.24 -10.28 13.86
CA GLU A 96 -47.09 -9.86 13.06
C GLU A 96 -45.81 -9.72 13.89
N GLU A 97 -44.79 -10.50 13.51
CA GLU A 97 -43.44 -10.37 14.04
C GLU A 97 -42.77 -9.11 13.48
N LEU A 98 -42.25 -8.25 14.38
CA LEU A 98 -41.61 -7.00 14.00
C LEU A 98 -40.11 -7.21 14.02
N CYS A 99 -39.47 -7.11 12.86
CA CYS A 99 -38.02 -7.16 12.72
C CYS A 99 -37.45 -5.76 13.00
N LEU A 100 -37.02 -5.53 14.24
CA LEU A 100 -36.32 -4.29 14.60
C LEU A 100 -34.87 -4.34 14.17
N LEU A 101 -34.39 -3.24 13.59
CA LEU A 101 -32.97 -3.07 13.31
C LEU A 101 -32.16 -2.88 14.60
N PRO A 102 -31.05 -3.60 14.81
CA PRO A 102 -30.13 -3.33 15.91
C PRO A 102 -29.63 -1.88 15.87
N ALA A 103 -29.43 -1.27 17.05
CA ALA A 103 -28.97 0.12 17.16
C ALA A 103 -27.59 0.35 16.52
N THR A 104 -26.72 -0.67 16.53
CA THR A 104 -25.37 -0.64 15.96
C THR A 104 -25.36 -0.62 14.43
N GLU A 105 -26.39 -1.15 13.75
CA GLU A 105 -26.42 -1.28 12.29
C GLU A 105 -26.61 0.04 11.53
N ARG A 106 -26.79 1.17 12.24
CA ARG A 106 -26.96 2.50 11.65
C ARG A 106 -25.74 3.40 11.73
N PHE A 107 -24.80 3.11 12.63
CA PHE A 107 -23.56 3.85 12.71
C PHE A 107 -22.53 3.24 11.75
N ARG A 108 -22.82 3.40 10.46
CA ARG A 108 -22.09 2.79 9.35
C ARG A 108 -20.88 3.65 8.98
N ALA A 109 -19.74 3.00 8.72
CA ALA A 109 -18.51 3.66 8.25
C ALA A 109 -18.16 4.94 9.07
N PRO A 110 -18.06 4.85 10.40
CA PRO A 110 -18.00 6.03 11.27
C PRO A 110 -16.78 6.91 10.99
N HIS A 111 -15.61 6.31 10.75
CA HIS A 111 -14.39 7.02 10.33
C HIS A 111 -14.59 7.86 9.06
N PHE A 112 -15.32 7.33 8.07
CA PHE A 112 -15.62 8.06 6.84
C PHE A 112 -16.66 9.16 7.09
N CYS A 113 -17.67 8.90 7.92
CA CYS A 113 -18.66 9.91 8.29
C CYS A 113 -18.01 11.11 8.99
N ASP A 114 -17.13 10.87 9.96
CA ASP A 114 -16.40 11.91 10.68
C ASP A 114 -15.49 12.70 9.74
N PHE A 115 -14.81 12.01 8.81
CA PHE A 115 -14.00 12.65 7.78
C PHE A 115 -14.84 13.56 6.87
N VAL A 116 -15.96 13.09 6.33
CA VAL A 116 -16.87 13.91 5.50
C VAL A 116 -17.38 15.11 6.29
N LEU A 117 -17.81 14.89 7.55
CA LEU A 117 -18.30 15.99 8.37
C LEU A 117 -17.21 17.02 8.60
N SER A 118 -15.95 16.62 8.82
CA SER A 118 -14.82 17.53 9.02
C SER A 118 -14.59 18.49 7.84
N GLN A 119 -14.95 18.06 6.62
CA GLN A 119 -14.83 18.87 5.39
C GLN A 119 -15.98 19.87 5.20
N VAL A 120 -17.13 19.64 5.84
CA VAL A 120 -18.30 20.53 5.73
C VAL A 120 -18.28 21.56 6.86
N PRO A 121 -18.28 22.87 6.56
CA PRO A 121 -18.31 23.91 7.59
C PRO A 121 -19.48 23.75 8.55
N SER A 122 -19.26 24.01 9.84
CA SER A 122 -20.27 23.82 10.88
C SER A 122 -21.51 24.72 10.69
N SER A 123 -21.35 25.91 10.09
CA SER A 123 -22.44 26.81 9.68
C SER A 123 -23.39 26.13 8.71
N ASP A 124 -22.83 25.39 7.75
CA ASP A 124 -23.58 24.82 6.64
C ASP A 124 -24.33 23.57 7.10
N ARG A 125 -23.71 22.75 7.96
CA ARG A 125 -24.32 21.52 8.51
C ARG A 125 -25.73 21.74 9.08
N LYS A 126 -26.00 22.88 9.72
CA LYS A 126 -27.33 23.19 10.29
C LYS A 126 -28.40 23.41 9.22
N SER A 127 -28.01 23.89 8.04
CA SER A 127 -28.88 24.16 6.90
C SER A 127 -29.12 22.92 6.01
N LEU A 128 -28.28 21.88 6.17
CA LEU A 128 -28.37 20.65 5.39
C LEU A 128 -29.43 19.68 5.93
N SER A 129 -30.12 19.01 5.01
CA SER A 129 -31.01 17.89 5.26
C SER A 129 -30.28 16.56 5.07
N ALA A 130 -29.36 16.46 4.09
CA ALA A 130 -28.56 15.27 3.81
C ALA A 130 -27.26 15.62 3.08
N ILE A 131 -26.28 14.71 3.18
CA ILE A 131 -25.01 14.76 2.44
C ILE A 131 -24.93 13.49 1.60
N GLY A 132 -24.85 13.63 0.27
CA GLY A 132 -24.54 12.52 -0.62
C GLY A 132 -23.04 12.36 -0.74
N THR A 133 -22.51 11.17 -0.48
CA THR A 133 -21.07 10.88 -0.42
C THR A 133 -20.64 9.93 -1.52
N THR A 134 -19.33 9.76 -1.68
CA THR A 134 -18.71 8.85 -2.65
C THR A 134 -18.58 7.41 -2.15
N LEU A 135 -18.96 7.14 -0.90
CA LEU A 135 -18.74 5.85 -0.24
C LEU A 135 -19.48 4.72 -0.95
N ASP A 136 -18.74 3.73 -1.43
CA ASP A 136 -19.31 2.43 -1.75
C ASP A 136 -19.40 1.62 -0.46
N PHE A 137 -20.58 1.67 0.18
CA PHE A 137 -20.77 1.00 1.46
C PHE A 137 -20.61 -0.52 1.37
N GLY A 138 -20.97 -1.13 0.24
CA GLY A 138 -20.79 -2.57 0.05
C GLY A 138 -19.31 -2.96 -0.02
N LEU A 139 -18.49 -2.13 -0.66
CA LEU A 139 -17.03 -2.29 -0.64
C LEU A 139 -16.45 -2.05 0.76
N GLN A 140 -16.85 -0.97 1.43
CA GLN A 140 -16.42 -0.63 2.79
C GLN A 140 -16.62 -1.81 3.75
N GLN A 141 -17.82 -2.41 3.78
CA GLN A 141 -18.11 -3.55 4.68
C GLN A 141 -17.19 -4.74 4.43
N LYS A 142 -16.92 -5.07 3.16
CA LYS A 142 -16.01 -6.17 2.82
C LYS A 142 -14.59 -5.88 3.29
N ILE A 143 -14.12 -4.65 3.13
CA ILE A 143 -12.77 -4.25 3.56
C ILE A 143 -12.66 -4.25 5.09
N GLU A 144 -13.67 -3.76 5.81
CA GLU A 144 -13.70 -3.83 7.28
C GLU A 144 -13.58 -5.28 7.78
N ILE A 145 -14.28 -6.22 7.14
CA ILE A 145 -14.17 -7.66 7.45
C ILE A 145 -12.76 -8.19 7.16
N LEU A 146 -12.19 -7.86 5.99
CA LEU A 146 -10.83 -8.26 5.62
C LEU A 146 -9.80 -7.73 6.62
N LEU A 147 -9.90 -6.44 7.00
CA LEU A 147 -9.03 -5.82 7.98
C LEU A 147 -9.10 -6.53 9.34
N ARG A 148 -10.31 -6.74 9.89
CA ARG A 148 -10.48 -7.45 11.17
C ARG A 148 -9.85 -8.83 11.13
N ASN A 149 -10.17 -9.62 10.11
CA ASN A 149 -9.63 -10.97 9.96
C ASN A 149 -8.10 -10.98 9.89
N ARG A 150 -7.50 -10.00 9.19
CA ARG A 150 -6.04 -9.86 9.09
C ARG A 150 -5.40 -9.45 10.41
N LEU A 151 -5.99 -8.50 11.13
CA LEU A 151 -5.51 -8.10 12.47
C LEU A 151 -5.57 -9.28 13.45
N THR A 152 -6.67 -10.03 13.49
CA THR A 152 -6.78 -11.24 14.32
C THR A 152 -5.71 -12.27 13.97
N ALA A 153 -5.46 -12.51 12.68
CA ALA A 153 -4.43 -13.46 12.25
C ALA A 153 -2.99 -13.00 12.56
N MET A 154 -2.78 -11.69 12.76
CA MET A 154 -1.47 -11.10 13.04
C MET A 154 -1.26 -10.67 14.49
N ALA A 155 -2.26 -10.86 15.37
CA ALA A 155 -2.19 -10.44 16.77
C ALA A 155 -0.94 -10.98 17.49
N GLY A 156 -0.51 -12.22 17.19
CA GLY A 156 0.71 -12.82 17.74
C GLY A 156 2.03 -12.13 17.34
N ARG A 157 2.00 -11.12 16.46
CA ARG A 157 3.16 -10.29 16.07
C ARG A 157 3.14 -8.90 16.73
N GLY A 158 2.25 -8.68 17.69
CA GLY A 158 2.10 -7.38 18.35
C GLY A 158 1.51 -6.33 17.42
N ILE A 159 0.55 -6.72 16.56
CA ILE A 159 -0.22 -5.81 15.71
C ILE A 159 -1.64 -5.74 16.25
N SER A 160 -2.11 -4.54 16.63
CA SER A 160 -3.47 -4.30 17.10
C SER A 160 -4.32 -3.49 16.13
N ASN A 161 -3.71 -2.60 15.34
CA ASN A 161 -4.45 -1.64 14.51
C ASN A 161 -4.06 -1.71 13.03
N GLY A 162 -4.94 -1.14 12.21
CA GLY A 162 -4.71 -0.94 10.79
C GLY A 162 -5.75 -0.03 10.16
N ALA A 163 -5.43 0.49 8.99
CA ALA A 163 -6.28 1.41 8.24
C ALA A 163 -6.18 1.13 6.73
N VAL A 164 -7.23 1.46 6.00
CA VAL A 164 -7.31 1.31 4.55
C VAL A 164 -7.96 2.52 3.91
N VAL A 165 -7.41 2.97 2.80
CA VAL A 165 -8.07 3.91 1.88
C VAL A 165 -8.12 3.31 0.48
N VAL A 166 -9.28 3.38 -0.18
CA VAL A 166 -9.46 3.02 -1.59
C VAL A 166 -9.99 4.23 -2.36
N LEU A 167 -9.29 4.58 -3.44
CA LEU A 167 -9.59 5.73 -4.28
C LEU A 167 -9.79 5.30 -5.73
N ASP A 168 -10.80 5.86 -6.40
CA ASP A 168 -11.02 5.74 -7.84
C ASP A 168 -10.12 6.71 -8.61
N ASN A 169 -9.20 6.19 -9.42
CA ASN A 169 -8.20 7.03 -10.09
C ASN A 169 -8.83 7.99 -11.10
N ARG A 170 -9.96 7.63 -11.70
CA ARG A 170 -10.59 8.44 -12.76
C ARG A 170 -11.30 9.66 -12.15
N SER A 171 -12.11 9.45 -11.12
CA SER A 171 -12.91 10.52 -10.51
C SER A 171 -12.22 11.21 -9.33
N GLY A 172 -11.20 10.58 -8.74
CA GLY A 172 -10.61 11.02 -7.47
C GLY A 172 -11.49 10.70 -6.25
N GLU A 173 -12.55 9.91 -6.43
CA GLU A 173 -13.51 9.63 -5.35
C GLU A 173 -12.96 8.62 -4.35
N ILE A 174 -13.15 8.89 -3.06
CA ILE A 174 -12.86 7.93 -1.99
C ILE A 174 -14.02 6.93 -1.94
N LEU A 175 -13.74 5.69 -2.33
CA LEU A 175 -14.73 4.62 -2.34
C LEU A 175 -14.82 3.91 -0.99
N SER A 176 -13.73 3.87 -0.23
CA SER A 176 -13.68 3.31 1.13
C SER A 176 -12.60 4.00 1.97
N LEU A 177 -12.91 4.26 3.24
CA LEU A 177 -11.99 4.77 4.25
C LEU A 177 -12.28 4.06 5.57
N VAL A 178 -11.39 3.14 5.94
CA VAL A 178 -11.45 2.37 7.18
C VAL A 178 -10.31 2.86 8.07
N GLY A 179 -10.65 3.45 9.21
CA GLY A 179 -9.67 4.04 10.13
C GLY A 179 -9.09 3.09 11.17
N SER A 180 -9.79 1.99 11.49
CA SER A 180 -9.39 1.00 12.49
C SER A 180 -10.04 -0.36 12.21
N GLY A 181 -9.60 -1.41 12.91
CA GLY A 181 -10.20 -2.74 12.81
C GLY A 181 -11.65 -2.79 13.33
N ASP A 182 -11.91 -2.12 14.44
CA ASP A 182 -13.24 -1.96 15.02
C ASP A 182 -13.35 -0.57 15.64
N PHE A 183 -14.37 0.20 15.25
CA PHE A 183 -14.59 1.54 15.79
C PHE A 183 -14.97 1.52 17.27
N PHE A 184 -15.65 0.45 17.72
CA PHE A 184 -16.18 0.35 19.07
C PHE A 184 -15.22 -0.36 20.04
N ASP A 185 -14.04 -0.77 19.59
CA ASP A 185 -13.03 -1.38 20.44
C ASP A 185 -12.28 -0.29 21.23
N GLU A 186 -12.76 0.01 22.43
CA GLU A 186 -12.12 0.95 23.35
C GLU A 186 -10.75 0.48 23.84
N SER A 187 -10.47 -0.83 23.81
CA SER A 187 -9.20 -1.37 24.32
C SER A 187 -8.03 -1.13 23.37
N GLN A 188 -8.31 -0.88 22.10
CA GLN A 188 -7.33 -0.67 21.04
C GLN A 188 -7.49 0.68 20.35
N ASP A 189 -8.06 1.67 21.03
CA ASP A 189 -8.29 3.02 20.51
C ASP A 189 -9.05 3.04 19.17
N GLY A 190 -10.10 2.22 19.06
CA GLY A 190 -10.86 1.99 17.83
C GLY A 190 -11.41 3.24 17.15
N GLN A 191 -11.63 4.32 17.90
CA GLN A 191 -12.12 5.59 17.36
C GLN A 191 -11.03 6.45 16.71
N VAL A 192 -9.75 6.10 16.88
CA VAL A 192 -8.65 6.76 16.16
C VAL A 192 -8.71 6.39 14.70
N ASN A 193 -8.76 7.41 13.84
CA ASN A 193 -8.75 7.22 12.40
C ASN A 193 -7.32 7.10 11.87
N GLY A 194 -6.81 5.87 11.77
CA GLY A 194 -5.48 5.57 11.25
C GLY A 194 -5.26 6.01 9.79
N ALA A 195 -6.32 6.27 9.02
CA ALA A 195 -6.16 6.83 7.68
C ALA A 195 -5.71 8.31 7.70
N LEU A 196 -5.97 9.01 8.80
CA LEU A 196 -5.67 10.43 9.02
C LEU A 196 -4.62 10.65 10.13
N ALA A 197 -4.23 9.61 10.85
CA ALA A 197 -3.18 9.69 11.85
C ALA A 197 -1.82 9.94 11.19
N LEU A 198 -1.03 10.83 11.78
CA LEU A 198 0.33 11.11 11.35
C LEU A 198 1.25 9.97 11.77
N ARG A 199 1.95 9.40 10.79
CA ARG A 199 2.85 8.25 10.98
C ARG A 199 4.02 8.31 10.01
N GLN A 200 5.14 7.68 10.34
CA GLN A 200 6.31 7.68 9.47
C GLN A 200 6.08 6.77 8.25
N PRO A 201 6.07 7.31 7.01
CA PRO A 201 5.72 6.57 5.79
C PRO A 201 6.78 5.56 5.34
N GLY A 202 7.97 5.62 5.94
CA GLY A 202 9.11 4.79 5.55
C GLY A 202 9.48 4.97 4.07
N SER A 203 9.83 3.85 3.43
CA SER A 203 10.24 3.81 2.02
C SER A 203 9.14 4.11 0.99
N THR A 204 7.90 4.43 1.39
CA THR A 204 6.83 4.79 0.44
C THR A 204 7.06 6.13 -0.26
N LEU A 205 7.98 6.97 0.23
CA LEU A 205 8.33 8.24 -0.43
C LEU A 205 9.37 8.10 -1.55
N LYS A 206 10.09 6.97 -1.63
CA LYS A 206 11.13 6.75 -2.64
C LYS A 206 10.67 6.96 -4.08
N PRO A 207 9.48 6.49 -4.53
CA PRO A 207 9.06 6.71 -5.91
C PRO A 207 9.10 8.18 -6.33
N PHE A 208 8.83 9.12 -5.42
CA PHE A 208 8.88 10.56 -5.71
C PHE A 208 10.32 11.07 -5.84
N THR A 209 11.24 10.59 -5.00
CA THR A 209 12.70 10.84 -5.16
C THR A 209 13.20 10.38 -6.52
N TYR A 210 12.87 9.15 -6.91
CA TYR A 210 13.28 8.60 -8.20
C TYR A 210 12.56 9.27 -9.37
N SER A 211 11.33 9.74 -9.21
CA SER A 211 10.64 10.55 -10.22
C SER A 211 11.42 11.84 -10.51
N LEU A 212 11.90 12.52 -9.47
CA LEU A 212 12.74 13.71 -9.64
C LEU A 212 14.11 13.39 -10.27
N ALA A 213 14.69 12.23 -9.96
CA ALA A 213 15.93 11.78 -10.59
C ALA A 213 15.77 11.63 -12.10
N LEU A 214 14.64 11.05 -12.54
CA LEU A 214 14.31 10.93 -13.97
C LEU A 214 14.09 12.32 -14.62
N GLU A 215 13.45 13.25 -13.92
CA GLU A 215 13.32 14.65 -14.40
C GLU A 215 14.68 15.37 -14.52
N ASN A 216 15.68 14.94 -13.75
CA ASN A 216 17.04 15.50 -13.73
C ASN A 216 18.05 14.69 -14.55
N GLY A 217 17.59 13.86 -15.49
CA GLY A 217 18.44 13.21 -16.49
C GLY A 217 18.99 11.83 -16.11
N LEU A 218 18.67 11.29 -14.93
CA LEU A 218 18.88 9.87 -14.68
C LEU A 218 17.87 9.04 -15.49
N THR A 219 18.21 7.78 -15.73
CA THR A 219 17.34 6.81 -16.41
C THR A 219 17.15 5.58 -15.52
N ALA A 220 16.18 4.73 -15.84
CA ALA A 220 15.99 3.47 -15.13
C ALA A 220 17.24 2.54 -15.18
N ALA A 221 18.08 2.70 -16.22
CA ALA A 221 19.35 1.99 -16.40
C ALA A 221 20.56 2.66 -15.71
N SER A 222 20.43 3.90 -15.20
CA SER A 222 21.51 4.59 -14.51
C SER A 222 21.98 3.79 -13.29
N LEU A 223 23.29 3.65 -13.14
CA LEU A 223 23.89 2.95 -12.01
C LEU A 223 24.06 3.87 -10.82
N ILE A 224 23.73 3.35 -9.64
CA ILE A 224 23.83 4.03 -8.35
C ILE A 224 24.68 3.15 -7.45
N ASP A 225 25.62 3.77 -6.74
CA ASP A 225 26.49 3.06 -5.81
C ASP A 225 25.75 2.74 -4.50
N ASP A 226 25.68 1.46 -4.19
CA ASP A 226 25.20 0.90 -2.93
C ASP A 226 26.37 0.42 -2.06
N SER A 227 27.28 1.35 -1.74
CA SER A 227 28.47 1.16 -0.90
C SER A 227 28.38 2.01 0.38
N PRO A 228 29.19 1.71 1.42
CA PRO A 228 29.16 2.48 2.67
C PRO A 228 29.36 3.99 2.43
N VAL A 229 28.43 4.80 2.93
CA VAL A 229 28.45 6.26 2.79
C VAL A 229 28.00 6.94 4.09
N GLN A 230 28.45 8.17 4.32
CA GLN A 230 28.06 9.00 5.45
C GLN A 230 27.66 10.40 5.01
N TYR A 231 26.60 10.93 5.62
CA TYR A 231 26.08 12.27 5.35
C TYR A 231 26.14 13.14 6.60
N PRO A 232 26.35 14.46 6.48
CA PRO A 232 26.16 15.39 7.59
C PRO A 232 24.70 15.40 8.08
N SER A 233 24.51 15.53 9.38
CA SER A 233 23.22 15.61 10.07
C SER A 233 23.33 16.59 11.25
N LEU A 234 22.19 17.14 11.70
CA LEU A 234 22.11 17.99 12.90
C LEU A 234 22.66 17.28 14.16
N GLU A 235 22.54 15.95 14.22
CA GLU A 235 23.02 15.12 15.34
C GLU A 235 24.41 14.48 15.08
N GLY A 236 25.12 14.91 14.03
CA GLY A 236 26.45 14.41 13.67
C GLY A 236 26.49 13.77 12.28
N HIS A 237 26.84 12.48 12.20
CA HIS A 237 26.91 11.76 10.92
C HIS A 237 25.77 10.76 10.76
N TYR A 238 25.00 10.90 9.69
CA TYR A 238 23.98 9.95 9.29
C TYR A 238 24.57 8.87 8.38
N ARG A 239 24.45 7.59 8.79
CA ARG A 239 24.92 6.42 8.04
C ARG A 239 23.74 5.54 7.67
N PRO A 240 23.16 5.68 6.45
CA PRO A 240 22.05 4.83 6.03
C PRO A 240 22.48 3.37 5.93
N GLN A 241 21.55 2.46 6.19
CA GLN A 241 21.75 1.02 6.03
C GLN A 241 20.60 0.42 5.24
N ASN A 242 20.91 -0.54 4.38
CA ASN A 242 19.87 -1.36 3.75
C ASN A 242 19.21 -2.28 4.78
N TYR A 243 17.96 -2.65 4.50
CA TYR A 243 17.17 -3.50 5.39
C TYR A 243 17.84 -4.87 5.66
N ASP A 244 18.45 -5.45 4.64
CA ASP A 244 19.17 -6.72 4.71
C ASP A 244 20.59 -6.59 5.29
N ARG A 245 21.01 -5.37 5.63
CA ARG A 245 22.35 -5.01 6.14
C ARG A 245 23.48 -5.39 5.18
N ARG A 246 23.20 -5.44 3.87
CA ARG A 246 24.19 -5.73 2.82
C ARG A 246 24.42 -4.51 1.92
N TYR A 247 25.56 -4.55 1.25
CA TYR A 247 25.93 -3.63 0.18
C TYR A 247 25.86 -4.39 -1.14
N HIS A 248 25.17 -3.84 -2.13
CA HIS A 248 24.97 -4.47 -3.44
C HIS A 248 25.93 -3.93 -4.51
N GLY A 249 26.77 -2.95 -4.17
CA GLY A 249 27.67 -2.29 -5.13
C GLY A 249 26.87 -1.47 -6.15
N LEU A 250 27.31 -1.43 -7.40
CA LEU A 250 26.57 -0.72 -8.45
C LEU A 250 25.26 -1.44 -8.78
N VAL A 251 24.14 -0.77 -8.54
CA VAL A 251 22.79 -1.23 -8.86
C VAL A 251 22.12 -0.25 -9.81
N SER A 252 21.28 -0.73 -10.73
CA SER A 252 20.48 0.17 -11.56
C SER A 252 19.43 0.90 -10.73
N LEU A 253 18.99 2.07 -11.20
CA LEU A 253 17.88 2.83 -10.63
C LEU A 253 16.62 1.95 -10.50
N ARG A 254 16.30 1.17 -11.54
CA ARG A 254 15.24 0.15 -11.50
C ARG A 254 15.39 -0.78 -10.30
N ALA A 255 16.55 -1.42 -10.16
CA ALA A 255 16.79 -2.38 -9.08
C ALA A 255 16.73 -1.71 -7.71
N ALA A 256 17.33 -0.52 -7.57
CA ALA A 256 17.36 0.23 -6.32
C ALA A 256 15.96 0.60 -5.82
N LEU A 257 15.08 1.08 -6.71
CA LEU A 257 13.70 1.40 -6.37
C LEU A 257 12.86 0.12 -6.15
N ALA A 258 12.96 -0.85 -7.05
CA ALA A 258 12.16 -2.09 -6.99
C ALA A 258 12.48 -2.92 -5.74
N CYS A 259 13.76 -3.06 -5.39
CA CYS A 259 14.22 -3.72 -4.15
C CYS A 259 14.16 -2.80 -2.92
N SER A 260 13.78 -1.53 -3.09
CA SER A 260 13.66 -0.57 -2.00
C SER A 260 14.95 -0.39 -1.19
N TYR A 261 16.12 -0.35 -1.84
CA TYR A 261 17.40 -0.11 -1.16
C TYR A 261 17.46 1.32 -0.61
N ASN A 262 18.02 1.45 0.60
CA ASN A 262 18.04 2.71 1.35
C ASN A 262 19.21 3.59 0.91
N ILE A 263 20.41 3.02 0.82
CA ILE A 263 21.63 3.77 0.50
C ILE A 263 21.53 4.44 -0.87
N PRO A 264 21.15 3.74 -1.98
CA PRO A 264 20.94 4.37 -3.27
C PRO A 264 19.88 5.47 -3.25
N ALA A 265 18.79 5.30 -2.49
CA ALA A 265 17.73 6.31 -2.43
C ALA A 265 18.22 7.61 -1.78
N VAL A 266 19.05 7.49 -0.73
CA VAL A 266 19.66 8.65 -0.07
C VAL A 266 20.69 9.30 -1.00
N ALA A 267 21.51 8.51 -1.72
CA ALA A 267 22.47 9.03 -2.69
C ALA A 267 21.77 9.79 -3.84
N VAL A 268 20.66 9.25 -4.36
CA VAL A 268 19.85 9.93 -5.38
C VAL A 268 19.24 11.21 -4.84
N LEU A 269 18.66 11.20 -3.63
CA LEU A 269 18.11 12.42 -3.04
C LEU A 269 19.19 13.48 -2.78
N GLN A 270 20.39 13.08 -2.36
CA GLN A 270 21.50 13.99 -2.17
C GLN A 270 21.89 14.67 -3.50
N ALA A 271 21.90 13.92 -4.61
CA ALA A 271 22.23 14.45 -5.93
C ALA A 271 21.14 15.39 -6.49
N VAL A 272 19.86 15.05 -6.27
CA VAL A 272 18.70 15.82 -6.74
C VAL A 272 18.43 17.06 -5.87
N GLY A 273 18.63 16.94 -4.56
CA GLY A 273 18.35 17.97 -3.56
C GLY A 273 17.09 17.68 -2.73
N PRO A 274 17.17 17.65 -1.37
CA PRO A 274 16.03 17.39 -0.49
C PRO A 274 14.93 18.47 -0.57
N ASP A 275 15.30 19.74 -0.83
CA ASP A 275 14.35 20.83 -1.06
C ASP A 275 13.41 20.58 -2.24
N LEU A 276 13.92 19.97 -3.31
CA LEU A 276 13.10 19.68 -4.49
C LEU A 276 12.07 18.59 -4.18
N LEU A 277 12.48 17.55 -3.43
CA LEU A 277 11.55 16.54 -2.94
C LEU A 277 10.47 17.14 -2.05
N TYR A 278 10.86 17.96 -1.07
CA TYR A 278 9.91 18.63 -0.17
C TYR A 278 8.87 19.43 -0.96
N ARG A 279 9.29 20.30 -1.88
CA ARG A 279 8.36 21.10 -2.71
C ARG A 279 7.48 20.21 -3.59
N ARG A 280 8.04 19.14 -4.15
CA ARG A 280 7.27 18.18 -4.97
C ARG A 280 6.21 17.46 -4.14
N LEU A 281 6.53 17.05 -2.92
CA LEU A 281 5.56 16.46 -1.98
C LEU A 281 4.46 17.48 -1.62
N HIS A 282 4.76 18.75 -1.36
CA HIS A 282 3.71 19.76 -1.19
C HIS A 282 2.84 19.94 -2.45
N SER A 283 3.42 19.85 -3.65
CA SER A 283 2.66 19.83 -4.90
C SER A 283 1.84 18.54 -5.11
N LEU A 284 2.04 17.51 -4.28
CA LEU A 284 1.23 16.30 -4.18
C LEU A 284 0.28 16.34 -2.98
N GLY A 285 0.18 17.48 -2.29
CA GLY A 285 -0.73 17.70 -1.17
C GLY A 285 -0.29 17.06 0.14
N PHE A 286 1.02 16.86 0.38
CA PHE A 286 1.54 16.49 1.70
C PHE A 286 1.59 17.74 2.60
N GLU A 287 0.48 18.06 3.26
CA GLU A 287 0.34 19.22 4.15
C GLU A 287 0.81 18.91 5.58
N SER A 288 0.96 17.64 5.92
CA SER A 288 1.50 17.19 7.20
C SER A 288 2.96 17.56 7.43
N LEU A 289 3.73 17.79 6.36
CA LEU A 289 5.17 18.11 6.40
C LEU A 289 5.38 19.59 6.76
N LYS A 290 5.26 19.90 8.05
CA LYS A 290 5.26 21.29 8.56
C LYS A 290 6.65 21.88 8.84
N GLN A 291 7.69 21.05 8.90
CA GLN A 291 9.04 21.53 9.18
C GLN A 291 9.74 21.97 7.88
N ASP A 292 10.77 22.80 8.00
CA ASP A 292 11.57 23.24 6.85
C ASP A 292 12.31 22.07 6.17
N PRO A 293 12.61 22.17 4.86
CA PRO A 293 13.34 21.12 4.14
C PRO A 293 14.67 20.70 4.79
N GLY A 294 15.38 21.67 5.39
CA GLY A 294 16.65 21.43 6.09
C GLY A 294 16.50 20.57 7.35
N PHE A 295 15.33 20.56 7.98
CA PHE A 295 15.04 19.68 9.12
C PHE A 295 14.97 18.22 8.69
N TYR A 296 14.29 17.92 7.58
CA TYR A 296 14.14 16.55 7.09
C TYR A 296 15.40 16.03 6.39
N GLY A 297 16.07 16.91 5.64
CA GLY A 297 17.27 16.60 4.87
C GLY A 297 17.12 15.37 3.97
N VAL A 298 18.21 14.63 3.76
CA VAL A 298 18.18 13.41 2.94
C VAL A 298 17.40 12.26 3.56
N GLY A 299 17.08 12.33 4.87
CA GLY A 299 16.22 11.36 5.54
C GLY A 299 14.77 11.41 5.07
N LEU A 300 14.35 12.49 4.39
CA LEU A 300 12.99 12.63 3.87
C LEU A 300 12.61 11.49 2.92
N THR A 301 13.53 11.04 2.03
CA THR A 301 13.25 9.93 1.11
C THR A 301 13.00 8.59 1.81
N LEU A 302 13.41 8.47 3.07
CA LEU A 302 13.22 7.27 3.90
C LEU A 302 12.05 7.42 4.88
N GLY A 303 11.32 8.55 4.84
CA GLY A 303 10.12 8.77 5.62
C GLY A 303 10.36 9.32 7.03
N ASN A 304 11.39 10.15 7.22
CA ASN A 304 11.61 10.86 8.50
C ASN A 304 10.53 11.92 8.82
N GLY A 305 9.70 12.31 7.85
CA GLY A 305 8.54 13.19 8.08
C GLY A 305 7.25 12.38 8.20
N GLU A 306 6.43 12.68 9.19
CA GLU A 306 5.15 12.01 9.41
C GLU A 306 4.09 12.50 8.42
N VAL A 307 3.31 11.55 7.88
CA VAL A 307 2.26 11.80 6.89
C VAL A 307 1.04 10.93 7.20
N THR A 308 -0.08 11.26 6.59
CA THR A 308 -1.30 10.44 6.65
C THR A 308 -1.31 9.38 5.54
N LEU A 309 -2.07 8.30 5.78
CA LEU A 309 -2.33 7.31 4.72
C LEU A 309 -3.01 7.96 3.51
N LEU A 310 -3.94 8.88 3.77
CA LEU A 310 -4.70 9.56 2.72
C LEU A 310 -3.79 10.39 1.80
N GLU A 311 -2.80 11.11 2.33
CA GLU A 311 -1.81 11.84 1.54
C GLU A 311 -0.99 10.90 0.64
N LEU A 312 -0.57 9.74 1.17
CA LEU A 312 0.12 8.72 0.37
C LEU A 312 -0.77 8.20 -0.76
N VAL A 313 -2.01 7.79 -0.47
CA VAL A 313 -2.95 7.29 -1.50
C VAL A 313 -3.21 8.34 -2.57
N ARG A 314 -3.44 9.60 -2.16
CA ARG A 314 -3.62 10.73 -3.08
C ARG A 314 -2.40 10.90 -3.99
N ALA A 315 -1.19 10.88 -3.43
CA ALA A 315 0.03 11.05 -4.21
C ALA A 315 0.29 9.88 -5.19
N TYR A 316 0.02 8.64 -4.77
CA TYR A 316 0.14 7.47 -5.65
C TYR A 316 -0.92 7.47 -6.76
N SER A 317 -2.11 8.00 -6.50
CA SER A 317 -3.13 8.18 -7.55
C SER A 317 -2.68 9.16 -8.64
N ALA A 318 -1.79 10.12 -8.32
CA ALA A 318 -1.22 11.00 -9.32
C ALA A 318 -0.27 10.24 -10.27
N LEU A 319 0.52 9.29 -9.76
CA LEU A 319 1.34 8.39 -10.59
C LEU A 319 0.46 7.50 -11.48
N ALA A 320 -0.61 6.93 -10.91
CA ALA A 320 -1.59 6.13 -11.66
C ALA A 320 -2.25 6.92 -12.81
N ARG A 321 -2.38 8.24 -12.64
CA ARG A 321 -2.89 9.20 -13.64
C ARG A 321 -1.79 9.86 -14.48
N GLN A 322 -0.66 9.19 -14.68
CA GLN A 322 0.42 9.70 -15.52
C GLN A 322 0.89 11.12 -15.10
N GLY A 323 0.98 11.34 -13.79
CA GLY A 323 1.51 12.57 -13.20
C GLY A 323 0.48 13.70 -13.04
N LEU A 324 -0.81 13.39 -13.15
CA LEU A 324 -1.89 14.34 -12.91
C LEU A 324 -2.42 14.21 -11.48
N TYR A 325 -2.17 15.23 -10.67
CA TYR A 325 -2.73 15.36 -9.34
C TYR A 325 -4.17 15.89 -9.40
N LEU A 326 -5.04 15.28 -8.60
CA LEU A 326 -6.39 15.76 -8.31
C LEU A 326 -6.62 15.53 -6.81
N GLN A 327 -7.19 16.53 -6.14
CA GLN A 327 -7.68 16.39 -4.79
C GLN A 327 -8.80 15.35 -4.74
N GLU A 328 -8.77 14.49 -3.71
CA GLU A 328 -9.79 13.47 -3.52
C GLU A 328 -11.14 14.08 -3.21
N ARG A 329 -12.19 13.38 -3.63
CA ARG A 329 -13.58 13.76 -3.41
C ARG A 329 -14.24 12.77 -2.47
N SER A 330 -14.91 13.27 -1.43
CA SER A 330 -15.71 12.46 -0.51
C SER A 330 -17.20 12.84 -0.51
N VAL A 331 -17.51 14.06 -0.95
CA VAL A 331 -18.85 14.64 -1.03
C VAL A 331 -19.27 14.79 -2.49
N LEU A 332 -20.40 14.18 -2.84
CA LEU A 332 -21.03 14.32 -4.15
C LEU A 332 -21.98 15.51 -4.20
N ARG A 333 -22.83 15.65 -3.17
CA ARG A 333 -23.88 16.66 -3.11
C ARG A 333 -24.21 17.05 -1.67
N LEU A 334 -24.59 18.30 -1.48
CA LEU A 334 -25.13 18.83 -0.24
C LEU A 334 -26.60 19.13 -0.48
N LEU A 335 -27.51 18.52 0.28
CA LEU A 335 -28.95 18.77 0.15
C LEU A 335 -29.39 19.68 1.28
N ARG A 336 -30.01 20.83 0.97
CA ARG A 336 -30.50 21.76 1.98
C ARG A 336 -31.91 21.40 2.46
N LYS A 337 -32.30 21.98 3.60
CA LYS A 337 -33.65 21.78 4.19
C LYS A 337 -34.77 22.48 3.42
N ASP A 338 -34.44 23.50 2.65
CA ASP A 338 -35.36 24.21 1.76
C ASP A 338 -35.62 23.48 0.43
N GLY A 339 -34.92 22.36 0.19
CA GLY A 339 -35.06 21.55 -1.02
C GLY A 339 -34.08 21.91 -2.14
N GLU A 340 -33.30 22.98 -1.98
CA GLU A 340 -32.26 23.38 -2.93
C GLU A 340 -31.00 22.53 -2.75
N GLU A 341 -30.26 22.32 -3.85
CA GLU A 341 -28.94 21.70 -3.78
C GLU A 341 -27.93 22.75 -3.32
N GLY A 342 -27.29 22.47 -2.18
CA GLY A 342 -26.20 23.29 -1.66
C GLY A 342 -25.01 23.26 -2.60
N GLN A 343 -24.22 24.33 -2.57
CA GLN A 343 -23.03 24.46 -3.40
C GLN A 343 -22.07 23.28 -3.14
N ALA A 344 -21.65 22.59 -4.21
CA ALA A 344 -20.67 21.52 -4.08
C ALA A 344 -19.37 22.07 -3.46
N LEU A 345 -18.68 21.24 -2.66
CA LEU A 345 -17.32 21.58 -2.21
C LEU A 345 -16.47 21.87 -3.44
N ILE A 346 -15.80 23.02 -3.47
CA ILE A 346 -14.94 23.42 -4.59
C ILE A 346 -13.84 22.37 -4.72
N GLN A 347 -13.85 21.63 -5.82
CA GLN A 347 -12.76 20.71 -6.14
C GLN A 347 -11.69 21.48 -6.89
N GLU A 348 -10.45 21.42 -6.40
CA GLU A 348 -9.32 22.03 -7.09
C GLU A 348 -9.17 21.45 -8.51
N ALA A 349 -8.79 22.32 -9.45
CA ALA A 349 -8.48 21.88 -10.80
C ALA A 349 -7.30 20.90 -10.79
N ALA A 350 -7.38 19.87 -11.63
CA ALA A 350 -6.30 18.92 -11.78
C ALA A 350 -5.01 19.63 -12.20
N ARG A 351 -3.88 19.30 -11.56
CA ARG A 351 -2.56 19.90 -11.85
C ARG A 351 -1.56 18.83 -12.24
N ARG A 352 -0.73 19.14 -13.23
CA ARG A 352 0.36 18.23 -13.65
C ARG A 352 1.56 18.41 -12.72
N VAL A 353 1.93 17.33 -12.03
CA VAL A 353 3.05 17.28 -11.07
C VAL A 353 4.25 16.52 -11.62
N PHE A 354 4.01 15.55 -12.50
CA PHE A 354 5.06 14.83 -13.24
C PHE A 354 4.66 14.72 -14.71
N SER A 355 5.64 14.53 -15.58
CA SER A 355 5.35 14.17 -16.97
C SER A 355 4.72 12.77 -17.06
N PRO A 356 3.94 12.48 -18.10
CA PRO A 356 3.45 11.12 -18.35
C PRO A 356 4.58 10.08 -18.44
N GLN A 357 5.71 10.43 -19.05
CA GLN A 357 6.84 9.54 -19.27
C GLN A 357 7.55 9.18 -17.95
N VAL A 358 7.81 10.17 -17.09
CA VAL A 358 8.40 9.93 -15.76
C VAL A 358 7.47 9.03 -14.93
N SER A 359 6.18 9.35 -14.93
CA SER A 359 5.18 8.57 -14.19
C SER A 359 5.12 7.14 -14.70
N TYR A 360 5.12 6.93 -16.02
CA TYR A 360 5.11 5.61 -16.62
C TYR A 360 6.36 4.80 -16.29
N ILE A 361 7.56 5.38 -16.33
CA ILE A 361 8.80 4.66 -15.97
C ILE A 361 8.75 4.23 -14.50
N ILE A 362 8.29 5.11 -13.59
CA ILE A 362 8.12 4.76 -12.17
C ILE A 362 7.06 3.65 -12.01
N THR A 363 5.92 3.75 -12.68
CA THR A 363 4.90 2.70 -12.72
C THR A 363 5.49 1.38 -13.25
N HIS A 364 6.29 1.43 -14.32
CA HIS A 364 6.93 0.27 -14.93
C HIS A 364 7.92 -0.40 -13.97
N ILE A 365 8.68 0.37 -13.18
CA ILE A 365 9.54 -0.17 -12.11
C ILE A 365 8.70 -0.77 -10.98
N LEU A 366 7.69 -0.06 -10.50
CA LEU A 366 6.84 -0.50 -9.39
C LEU A 366 5.90 -1.67 -9.74
N ALA A 367 5.65 -1.92 -11.02
CA ALA A 367 4.86 -3.05 -11.52
C ALA A 367 5.71 -4.30 -11.85
N ASP A 368 7.03 -4.13 -11.96
CA ASP A 368 7.96 -5.21 -12.31
C ASP A 368 8.23 -6.14 -11.11
N ARG A 369 7.79 -7.38 -11.24
CA ARG A 369 8.00 -8.45 -10.25
C ARG A 369 9.44 -8.96 -10.26
N ASP A 370 10.08 -9.03 -11.41
CA ASP A 370 11.42 -9.59 -11.54
C ASP A 370 12.43 -8.61 -10.93
N ALA A 371 12.26 -7.31 -11.17
CA ALA A 371 13.10 -6.27 -10.57
C ALA A 371 13.07 -6.26 -9.03
N ARG A 372 11.95 -6.65 -8.40
CA ARG A 372 11.81 -6.67 -6.93
C ARG A 372 12.19 -8.01 -6.29
N THR A 373 12.33 -9.07 -7.09
CA THR A 373 12.59 -10.43 -6.62
C THR A 373 13.83 -10.55 -5.73
N PRO A 374 14.96 -9.84 -5.97
CA PRO A 374 16.13 -9.95 -5.10
C PRO A 374 15.87 -9.60 -3.64
N SER A 375 14.96 -8.66 -3.35
CA SER A 375 14.63 -8.25 -1.98
C SER A 375 13.43 -9.01 -1.39
N PHE A 376 12.41 -9.28 -2.21
CA PHE A 376 11.12 -9.80 -1.71
C PHE A 376 10.88 -11.28 -2.01
N GLY A 377 11.78 -11.93 -2.74
CA GLY A 377 11.60 -13.28 -3.26
C GLY A 377 10.54 -13.37 -4.36
N TYR A 378 10.53 -14.49 -5.08
CA TYR A 378 9.65 -14.65 -6.24
C TYR A 378 8.17 -14.80 -5.84
N HIS A 379 7.88 -15.55 -4.78
CA HIS A 379 6.53 -15.79 -4.28
C HIS A 379 6.26 -14.92 -3.04
N ASN A 380 5.69 -13.74 -3.26
CA ASN A 380 5.34 -12.82 -2.19
C ASN A 380 3.92 -12.25 -2.38
N PRO A 381 3.34 -11.59 -1.37
CA PRO A 381 1.99 -11.03 -1.45
C PRO A 381 1.80 -9.90 -2.46
N LEU A 382 2.88 -9.39 -3.06
CA LEU A 382 2.84 -8.33 -4.08
C LEU A 382 2.88 -8.91 -5.51
N SER A 383 2.67 -10.22 -5.66
CA SER A 383 2.49 -10.90 -6.93
C SER A 383 1.00 -11.01 -7.28
N PHE A 384 0.61 -10.38 -8.39
CA PHE A 384 -0.78 -10.26 -8.85
C PHE A 384 -0.97 -10.94 -10.21
N PRO A 385 -2.17 -11.46 -10.51
CA PRO A 385 -2.51 -11.97 -11.83
C PRO A 385 -2.79 -10.86 -12.86
N PHE A 386 -2.68 -9.60 -12.45
CA PHE A 386 -2.91 -8.40 -13.27
C PHE A 386 -1.92 -7.29 -12.91
N ALA A 387 -1.91 -6.22 -13.72
CA ALA A 387 -0.98 -5.11 -13.54
C ALA A 387 -1.27 -4.33 -12.25
N VAL A 388 -0.29 -4.35 -11.33
CA VAL A 388 -0.30 -3.58 -10.08
C VAL A 388 1.07 -2.98 -9.85
N ALA A 389 1.14 -1.66 -9.79
CA ALA A 389 2.30 -0.95 -9.31
C ALA A 389 2.21 -0.78 -7.79
N VAL A 390 3.25 -1.17 -7.05
CA VAL A 390 3.17 -1.22 -5.58
C VAL A 390 4.48 -0.90 -4.92
N LYS A 391 4.40 -0.21 -3.78
CA LYS A 391 5.52 0.12 -2.93
C LYS A 391 5.20 -0.15 -1.46
N THR A 392 6.15 -0.77 -0.79
CA THR A 392 6.14 -1.00 0.66
C THR A 392 6.84 0.11 1.42
N GLY A 393 6.46 0.30 2.68
CA GLY A 393 7.16 1.12 3.65
C GLY A 393 7.19 0.44 5.01
N THR A 394 8.32 0.55 5.71
CA THR A 394 8.44 0.20 7.11
C THR A 394 9.15 1.35 7.79
N SER A 395 8.60 1.87 8.89
CA SER A 395 9.26 2.90 9.67
C SER A 395 10.39 2.31 10.54
N LYS A 396 11.14 3.20 11.21
CA LYS A 396 12.17 2.78 12.15
C LYS A 396 11.53 1.96 13.28
N ASP A 397 12.28 0.97 13.79
CA ASP A 397 11.86 0.13 14.92
C ASP A 397 10.53 -0.64 14.71
N PHE A 398 10.09 -0.81 13.45
CA PHE A 398 8.90 -1.59 13.09
C PHE A 398 7.59 -1.06 13.70
N ARG A 399 7.46 0.27 13.87
CA ARG A 399 6.23 0.87 14.43
C ARG A 399 5.12 1.02 13.40
N ASP A 400 5.49 1.23 12.14
CA ASP A 400 4.56 1.43 11.03
C ASP A 400 4.89 0.53 9.86
N ASN A 401 3.85 -0.06 9.28
CA ASN A 401 3.98 -0.87 8.09
C ASN A 401 2.95 -0.48 7.04
N TRP A 402 3.44 -0.14 5.85
CA TRP A 402 2.67 0.43 4.75
C TRP A 402 2.79 -0.41 3.49
N THR A 403 1.68 -0.53 2.77
CA THR A 403 1.67 -0.94 1.37
C THR A 403 0.73 0.00 0.63
N VAL A 404 1.29 0.72 -0.34
CA VAL A 404 0.53 1.64 -1.20
C VAL A 404 0.79 1.26 -2.64
N GLY A 405 -0.26 1.16 -3.43
CA GLY A 405 -0.15 0.73 -4.81
C GLY A 405 -1.43 1.01 -5.58
N TYR A 406 -1.37 0.77 -6.88
CA TYR A 406 -2.45 1.10 -7.79
C TYR A 406 -2.50 0.13 -8.96
N SER A 407 -3.72 -0.09 -9.43
CA SER A 407 -4.01 -0.55 -10.79
C SER A 407 -4.36 0.68 -11.65
N PRO A 408 -4.66 0.53 -12.94
CA PRO A 408 -5.15 1.64 -13.75
C PRO A 408 -6.41 2.30 -13.16
N ARG A 409 -7.33 1.50 -12.57
CA ARG A 409 -8.62 2.01 -12.07
C ARG A 409 -8.59 2.49 -10.62
N TYR A 410 -7.85 1.80 -9.74
CA TYR A 410 -7.91 2.05 -8.31
C TYR A 410 -6.52 2.31 -7.70
N THR A 411 -6.45 3.20 -6.71
CA THR A 411 -5.30 3.30 -5.80
C THR A 411 -5.74 2.85 -4.41
N VAL A 412 -4.93 2.00 -3.79
CA VAL A 412 -5.17 1.45 -2.45
C VAL A 412 -3.97 1.73 -1.57
N GLY A 413 -4.25 2.17 -0.35
CA GLY A 413 -3.26 2.26 0.71
C GLY A 413 -3.70 1.45 1.91
N VAL A 414 -2.75 0.73 2.50
CA VAL A 414 -2.93 -0.05 3.73
C VAL A 414 -1.83 0.32 4.71
N TRP A 415 -2.24 0.59 5.95
CA TRP A 415 -1.36 0.72 7.10
C TRP A 415 -1.71 -0.35 8.14
N VAL A 416 -0.69 -0.91 8.79
CA VAL A 416 -0.84 -1.69 10.03
C VAL A 416 0.24 -1.28 11.04
N GLY A 417 -0.11 -1.31 12.32
CA GLY A 417 0.73 -0.83 13.43
C GLY A 417 -0.08 -0.77 14.72
N ASN A 418 0.43 0.01 15.69
CA ASN A 418 -0.23 0.19 16.99
C ASN A 418 -0.41 1.69 17.25
N PHE A 419 -1.60 2.09 17.74
CA PHE A 419 -1.89 3.51 17.94
C PHE A 419 -1.07 4.14 19.06
N ASP A 420 -0.74 3.39 20.10
CA ASP A 420 0.19 3.75 21.18
C ASP A 420 1.65 3.91 20.71
N GLY A 421 1.96 3.45 19.50
CA GLY A 421 3.28 3.49 18.90
C GLY A 421 4.17 2.30 19.24
N GLU A 422 3.74 1.33 20.05
CA GLU A 422 4.56 0.16 20.40
C GLU A 422 5.05 -0.58 19.14
N PRO A 423 6.30 -1.09 19.13
CA PRO A 423 6.88 -1.74 17.97
C PRO A 423 6.27 -3.12 17.70
N MET A 424 6.11 -3.45 16.41
CA MET A 424 5.70 -4.79 15.97
C MET A 424 6.89 -5.78 15.94
N HIS A 425 6.61 -7.08 15.96
CA HIS A 425 7.64 -8.12 15.94
C HIS A 425 7.85 -8.75 14.56
N ASN A 426 9.03 -8.55 13.97
CA ASN A 426 9.43 -9.13 12.67
C ASN A 426 8.45 -8.83 11.52
N VAL A 427 7.86 -7.62 11.52
CA VAL A 427 6.89 -7.20 10.51
C VAL A 427 7.57 -6.34 9.44
N SER A 428 7.60 -6.83 8.21
CA SER A 428 8.06 -6.10 7.03
C SER A 428 6.87 -5.76 6.13
N GLY A 429 7.08 -4.93 5.10
CA GLY A 429 6.01 -4.56 4.15
C GLY A 429 5.27 -5.76 3.55
N ILE A 430 5.99 -6.86 3.29
CA ILE A 430 5.41 -8.08 2.72
C ILE A 430 4.79 -9.03 3.76
N SER A 431 5.03 -8.82 5.06
CA SER A 431 4.49 -9.68 6.13
C SER A 431 3.44 -8.98 7.01
N GLY A 432 3.30 -7.66 6.93
CA GLY A 432 2.28 -6.86 7.61
C GLY A 432 1.13 -6.42 6.70
N SER A 433 1.26 -5.23 6.10
CA SER A 433 0.22 -4.60 5.27
C SER A 433 0.03 -5.26 3.88
N GLY A 434 1.08 -5.87 3.32
CA GLY A 434 1.07 -6.46 1.98
C GLY A 434 -0.01 -7.53 1.74
N PRO A 435 -0.21 -8.52 2.65
CA PRO A 435 -1.29 -9.49 2.54
C PRO A 435 -2.70 -8.88 2.48
N LEU A 436 -2.99 -7.88 3.31
CA LEU A 436 -4.29 -7.19 3.28
C LEU A 436 -4.45 -6.38 1.99
N PHE A 437 -3.40 -5.66 1.57
CA PHE A 437 -3.38 -4.97 0.28
C PHE A 437 -3.69 -5.95 -0.87
N LYS A 438 -3.11 -7.15 -0.85
CA LYS A 438 -3.36 -8.19 -1.85
C LYS A 438 -4.83 -8.56 -1.93
N ASP A 439 -5.46 -8.88 -0.79
CA ASP A 439 -6.86 -9.28 -0.75
C ASP A 439 -7.78 -8.18 -1.28
N ILE A 440 -7.47 -6.92 -0.96
CA ILE A 440 -8.25 -5.77 -1.42
C ILE A 440 -8.10 -5.57 -2.93
N MET A 441 -6.87 -5.67 -3.47
CA MET A 441 -6.68 -5.58 -4.92
C MET A 441 -7.40 -6.71 -5.66
N LEU A 442 -7.39 -7.94 -5.14
CA LEU A 442 -8.14 -9.07 -5.70
C LEU A 442 -9.66 -8.86 -5.60
N LEU A 443 -10.14 -8.25 -4.50
CA LEU A 443 -11.56 -7.89 -4.33
C LEU A 443 -12.00 -6.82 -5.35
N LEU A 444 -11.11 -5.88 -5.68
CA LEU A 444 -11.37 -4.79 -6.62
C LEU A 444 -11.25 -5.22 -8.09
N ASP A 445 -10.57 -6.32 -8.38
CA ASP A 445 -10.43 -6.84 -9.73
C ASP A 445 -11.77 -7.40 -10.24
N LYS A 446 -12.45 -6.61 -11.08
CA LYS A 446 -13.71 -6.98 -11.75
C LYS A 446 -13.48 -7.55 -13.16
N GLY A 447 -12.25 -7.99 -13.49
CA GLY A 447 -11.90 -8.42 -14.84
C GLY A 447 -11.59 -7.26 -15.81
N GLU A 448 -11.54 -6.02 -15.31
CA GLU A 448 -11.05 -4.84 -16.07
C GLU A 448 -9.52 -4.79 -16.18
N ALA A 449 -8.83 -5.74 -15.53
CA ALA A 449 -7.39 -5.94 -15.49
C ALA A 449 -6.68 -6.08 -16.86
N GLY A 450 -7.43 -6.27 -17.95
CA GLY A 450 -6.89 -6.62 -19.27
C GLY A 450 -6.11 -5.54 -20.01
N SER A 451 -6.05 -4.29 -19.54
CA SER A 451 -5.41 -3.19 -20.29
C SER A 451 -3.98 -2.81 -19.86
N GLY A 452 -3.47 -3.34 -18.75
CA GLY A 452 -2.16 -2.94 -18.22
C GLY A 452 -2.07 -1.42 -17.95
N PHE A 453 -0.85 -0.89 -17.78
CA PHE A 453 -0.65 0.56 -17.72
C PHE A 453 -0.43 1.11 -19.13
N ALA A 454 -1.18 2.13 -19.52
CA ALA A 454 -1.07 2.73 -20.84
C ALA A 454 0.29 3.43 -21.01
N GLU A 455 1.06 3.04 -22.03
CA GLU A 455 2.31 3.67 -22.40
C GLU A 455 2.07 5.05 -23.05
N PRO A 456 2.63 6.14 -22.51
CA PRO A 456 2.49 7.46 -23.11
C PRO A 456 3.45 7.65 -24.29
N LYS A 457 3.12 8.59 -25.17
CA LYS A 457 4.03 9.02 -26.26
C LYS A 457 5.36 9.52 -25.71
N GLY A 458 6.45 9.32 -26.45
CA GLY A 458 7.79 9.74 -26.05
C GLY A 458 8.45 8.82 -25.01
N VAL A 459 7.94 7.59 -24.88
CA VAL A 459 8.66 6.49 -24.22
C VAL A 459 9.19 5.56 -25.32
N VAL A 460 10.44 5.13 -25.17
CA VAL A 460 11.10 4.19 -26.09
C VAL A 460 11.71 3.05 -25.30
N THR A 461 11.83 1.88 -25.94
CA THR A 461 12.52 0.73 -25.36
C THR A 461 13.87 0.55 -26.02
N SER A 462 14.93 0.36 -25.22
CA SER A 462 16.27 0.06 -25.72
C SER A 462 16.93 -1.03 -24.90
N VAL A 463 17.83 -1.78 -25.54
CA VAL A 463 18.66 -2.78 -24.87
C VAL A 463 19.89 -2.13 -24.26
N VAL A 464 20.20 -2.52 -23.02
CA VAL A 464 21.38 -2.06 -22.29
C VAL A 464 22.18 -3.24 -21.74
N CYS A 465 23.46 -2.99 -21.51
CA CYS A 465 24.33 -3.89 -20.79
C CYS A 465 23.96 -3.85 -19.29
N PRO A 466 23.60 -4.98 -18.66
CA PRO A 466 23.14 -5.00 -17.27
C PRO A 466 24.20 -4.52 -16.26
N LEU A 467 25.49 -4.62 -16.60
CA LEU A 467 26.58 -4.18 -15.73
C LEU A 467 26.87 -2.68 -15.82
N THR A 468 26.56 -2.04 -16.95
CA THR A 468 27.01 -0.66 -17.24
C THR A 468 25.88 0.32 -17.48
N GLY A 469 24.67 -0.16 -17.78
CA GLY A 469 23.56 0.68 -18.24
C GLY A 469 23.77 1.29 -19.65
N MET A 470 24.90 1.02 -20.30
CA MET A 470 25.27 1.51 -21.63
C MET A 470 24.76 0.58 -22.75
N ARG A 471 24.86 0.98 -24.02
CA ARG A 471 24.52 0.11 -25.15
C ARG A 471 25.41 -1.14 -25.15
N PRO A 472 24.86 -2.35 -25.28
CA PRO A 472 25.67 -3.55 -25.25
C PRO A 472 26.55 -3.68 -26.50
N THR A 473 27.74 -4.27 -26.35
CA THR A 473 28.59 -4.73 -27.46
C THR A 473 28.44 -6.25 -27.61
N GLU A 474 28.99 -6.83 -28.69
CA GLU A 474 29.09 -8.29 -28.83
C GLU A 474 29.90 -8.96 -27.71
N SER A 475 30.70 -8.19 -26.97
CA SER A 475 31.45 -8.68 -25.82
C SER A 475 30.61 -8.76 -24.55
N CYS A 476 29.42 -8.15 -24.52
CA CYS A 476 28.55 -8.24 -23.35
C CYS A 476 27.97 -9.67 -23.22
N PRO A 477 28.05 -10.28 -22.02
CA PRO A 477 27.57 -11.65 -21.81
C PRO A 477 26.03 -11.77 -21.84
N GLY A 478 25.32 -10.64 -21.79
CA GLY A 478 23.88 -10.55 -21.85
C GLY A 478 23.41 -9.12 -22.02
N VAL A 479 22.12 -8.97 -22.31
CA VAL A 479 21.44 -7.68 -22.50
C VAL A 479 20.15 -7.67 -21.69
N VAL A 480 19.72 -6.50 -21.27
CA VAL A 480 18.40 -6.30 -20.66
C VAL A 480 17.65 -5.22 -21.40
N SER A 481 16.35 -5.40 -21.57
CA SER A 481 15.47 -4.40 -22.15
C SER A 481 15.06 -3.39 -21.08
N GLU A 482 15.12 -2.10 -21.38
CA GLU A 482 14.71 -1.04 -20.46
C GLU A 482 13.93 0.07 -21.19
N VAL A 483 13.05 0.74 -20.47
CA VAL A 483 12.25 1.87 -20.96
C VAL A 483 12.93 3.21 -20.65
N PHE A 484 12.89 4.12 -21.61
CA PHE A 484 13.51 5.44 -21.56
C PHE A 484 12.53 6.52 -21.99
N ILE A 485 12.75 7.74 -21.50
CA ILE A 485 12.18 8.93 -22.14
C ILE A 485 12.93 9.10 -23.46
N GLU A 486 12.21 9.30 -24.57
CA GLU A 486 12.82 9.47 -25.90
C GLU A 486 13.92 10.54 -25.87
N GLY A 487 15.10 10.17 -26.37
CA GLY A 487 16.31 11.01 -26.37
C GLY A 487 17.19 10.86 -25.13
N THR A 488 16.76 10.10 -24.11
CA THR A 488 17.56 9.80 -22.91
C THR A 488 18.19 8.40 -22.94
N GLU A 489 17.89 7.58 -23.95
CA GLU A 489 18.54 6.29 -24.14
C GLU A 489 20.07 6.42 -24.25
N PRO A 490 20.84 5.47 -23.70
CA PRO A 490 22.30 5.54 -23.75
C PRO A 490 22.79 5.52 -25.19
N ARG A 491 23.70 6.44 -25.51
CA ARG A 491 24.33 6.51 -26.85
C ARG A 491 25.66 5.80 -26.90
N GLU A 492 26.38 5.77 -25.79
CA GLU A 492 27.70 5.17 -25.66
C GLU A 492 27.63 3.64 -25.59
N MET A 493 28.62 2.99 -26.20
CA MET A 493 28.78 1.54 -26.16
C MET A 493 29.47 1.12 -24.86
N CYS A 494 29.14 -0.08 -24.38
CA CYS A 494 29.73 -0.65 -23.18
C CYS A 494 31.26 -0.73 -23.30
N THR A 495 31.96 -0.03 -22.40
CA THR A 495 33.42 0.01 -22.36
C THR A 495 34.04 -1.05 -21.43
N ARG A 496 33.22 -1.67 -20.55
CA ARG A 496 33.68 -2.60 -19.52
C ARG A 496 33.88 -4.02 -20.01
N HIS A 497 33.16 -4.44 -21.05
CA HIS A 497 33.29 -5.79 -21.61
C HIS A 497 34.19 -5.75 -22.84
N GLN A 498 35.36 -6.39 -22.73
CA GLN A 498 36.31 -6.50 -23.84
C GLN A 498 36.58 -7.97 -24.15
N LYS A 499 36.39 -8.36 -25.41
CA LYS A 499 36.78 -9.69 -25.88
C LYS A 499 38.31 -9.76 -25.98
N LYS A 500 38.93 -10.61 -25.17
CA LYS A 500 40.36 -10.93 -25.27
C LYS A 500 40.49 -12.46 -25.39
N SER A 501 40.83 -12.94 -26.58
CA SER A 501 40.77 -14.36 -26.98
C SER A 501 39.35 -14.97 -26.88
N ASP A 502 39.21 -16.26 -26.53
CA ASP A 502 37.93 -16.96 -26.30
C ASP A 502 37.23 -16.57 -24.98
N SER A 503 37.67 -15.49 -24.33
CA SER A 503 37.14 -15.04 -23.05
C SER A 503 36.77 -13.55 -23.07
N VAL A 504 35.68 -13.21 -22.40
CA VAL A 504 35.29 -11.82 -22.12
C VAL A 504 35.96 -11.40 -20.82
N LEU A 505 36.78 -10.35 -20.87
CA LEU A 505 37.31 -9.69 -19.68
C LEU A 505 36.37 -8.56 -19.27
N ILE A 506 36.09 -8.48 -17.97
CA ILE A 506 35.43 -7.34 -17.34
C ILE A 506 36.54 -6.43 -16.81
N ALA A 507 36.68 -5.24 -17.36
CA ALA A 507 37.63 -4.24 -16.88
C ALA A 507 37.11 -3.62 -15.57
N TYR A 508 37.51 -4.18 -14.43
CA TYR A 508 37.35 -3.50 -13.14
C TYR A 508 38.37 -2.36 -13.06
N GLU A 509 37.93 -1.14 -12.73
CA GLU A 509 38.86 -0.16 -12.16
C GLU A 509 39.24 -0.69 -10.78
N ARG A 510 40.50 -1.10 -10.62
CA ARG A 510 41.06 -1.42 -9.30
C ARG A 510 41.16 -0.13 -8.49
N GLY A 511 40.05 0.25 -7.87
CA GLY A 511 40.03 1.11 -6.69
C GLY A 511 39.12 0.43 -5.69
N ASP A 512 39.69 -0.03 -4.57
CA ASP A 512 38.98 -0.36 -3.32
C ASP A 512 38.14 -1.64 -3.21
N LEU A 513 38.60 -2.77 -3.77
CA LEU A 513 38.25 -4.06 -3.16
C LEU A 513 39.30 -4.41 -2.09
N PRO A 514 38.96 -4.46 -0.79
CA PRO A 514 39.89 -4.89 0.23
C PRO A 514 40.39 -6.30 -0.10
N ALA A 515 41.69 -6.53 0.07
CA ALA A 515 42.24 -7.87 -0.08
C ALA A 515 41.48 -8.83 0.86
N PRO A 516 41.08 -10.02 0.39
CA PRO A 516 40.32 -10.96 1.21
C PRO A 516 41.13 -11.32 2.45
N SER A 517 40.56 -11.15 3.65
CA SER A 517 41.24 -11.47 4.91
C SER A 517 41.26 -12.98 5.22
N ARG A 518 40.47 -13.78 4.49
CA ARG A 518 40.37 -15.25 4.61
C ARG A 518 39.98 -15.90 3.28
N LEU A 519 40.11 -17.22 3.19
CA LEU A 519 39.57 -18.01 2.07
C LEU A 519 38.04 -17.87 2.06
N GLU A 520 37.50 -17.36 0.95
CA GLU A 520 36.05 -17.18 0.80
C GLU A 520 35.58 -17.47 -0.62
N ILE A 521 34.37 -18.01 -0.73
CA ILE A 521 33.67 -18.14 -2.01
C ILE A 521 33.12 -16.76 -2.36
N THR A 522 33.62 -16.15 -3.43
CA THR A 522 33.16 -14.86 -3.93
C THR A 522 31.96 -15.00 -4.85
N PHE A 523 31.80 -16.17 -5.47
CA PHE A 523 30.60 -16.55 -6.20
C PHE A 523 30.46 -18.09 -6.29
N PRO A 524 29.27 -18.65 -6.10
CA PRO A 524 28.02 -17.98 -5.72
C PRO A 524 28.08 -17.45 -4.29
N ARG A 525 27.17 -16.54 -3.93
CA ARG A 525 27.02 -16.04 -2.57
C ARG A 525 26.02 -16.90 -1.80
N ASN A 526 26.18 -16.94 -0.47
CA ASN A 526 25.26 -17.67 0.39
C ASN A 526 23.82 -17.12 0.26
N GLY A 527 22.90 -17.99 -0.15
CA GLY A 527 21.50 -17.69 -0.45
C GLY A 527 21.19 -17.46 -1.93
N ASP A 528 22.17 -17.53 -2.83
CA ASP A 528 21.91 -17.34 -4.26
C ASP A 528 20.93 -18.38 -4.81
N VAL A 529 20.03 -17.92 -5.68
CA VAL A 529 19.07 -18.75 -6.39
C VAL A 529 19.36 -18.66 -7.88
N PHE A 530 19.62 -19.81 -8.49
CA PHE A 530 19.80 -19.96 -9.93
C PHE A 530 18.53 -20.51 -10.55
N LYS A 531 18.22 -20.10 -11.77
CA LYS A 531 17.12 -20.66 -12.55
C LYS A 531 17.67 -21.27 -13.83
N LEU A 532 17.22 -22.47 -14.16
CA LEU A 532 17.52 -23.05 -15.46
C LEU A 532 16.76 -22.28 -16.55
N ASP A 533 17.48 -21.92 -17.60
CA ASP A 533 16.87 -21.30 -18.77
C ASP A 533 16.17 -22.39 -19.59
N PRO A 534 14.86 -22.26 -19.90
CA PRO A 534 14.11 -23.29 -20.61
C PRO A 534 14.51 -23.44 -22.09
N VAL A 535 15.23 -22.47 -22.65
CA VAL A 535 15.67 -22.43 -24.05
C VAL A 535 17.14 -22.84 -24.19
N LEU A 536 17.98 -22.53 -23.20
CA LEU A 536 19.41 -22.85 -23.23
C LEU A 536 19.66 -24.37 -23.06
N ARG A 537 20.49 -24.97 -23.91
CA ARG A 537 20.87 -26.39 -23.77
C ARG A 537 21.53 -26.68 -22.43
N ARG A 538 21.23 -27.84 -21.83
CA ARG A 538 21.72 -28.21 -20.48
C ARG A 538 23.24 -28.17 -20.34
N GLU A 539 24.02 -28.53 -21.38
CA GLU A 539 25.49 -28.45 -21.32
C GLU A 539 26.04 -27.02 -21.14
N HIS A 540 25.25 -26.00 -21.46
CA HIS A 540 25.62 -24.60 -21.33
C HIS A 540 25.07 -23.94 -20.05
N GLN A 541 24.24 -24.65 -19.29
CA GLN A 541 23.65 -24.17 -18.04
C GLN A 541 24.60 -24.43 -16.86
N ARG A 542 25.69 -23.68 -16.82
CA ARG A 542 26.76 -23.82 -15.82
C ARG A 542 27.10 -22.48 -15.19
N ILE A 543 27.44 -22.51 -13.91
CA ILE A 543 27.94 -21.33 -13.20
C ILE A 543 29.44 -21.47 -12.96
N LYS A 544 30.15 -20.34 -12.94
CA LYS A 544 31.58 -20.30 -12.65
C LYS A 544 31.78 -20.00 -11.18
N LEU A 545 31.99 -21.03 -10.37
CA LEU A 545 32.40 -20.90 -8.97
C LEU A 545 33.71 -20.12 -8.90
N ARG A 546 33.83 -19.20 -7.94
CA ARG A 546 34.99 -18.34 -7.74
C ARG A 546 35.28 -18.22 -6.26
N ALA A 547 36.54 -18.36 -5.90
CA ALA A 547 37.02 -18.12 -4.55
C ALA A 547 38.11 -17.04 -4.56
N ALA A 548 38.23 -16.33 -3.45
CA ALA A 548 39.32 -15.42 -3.19
C ALA A 548 40.07 -15.91 -1.95
N VAL A 549 41.40 -15.76 -1.96
CA VAL A 549 42.25 -16.20 -0.85
C VAL A 549 43.24 -15.08 -0.52
N PRO A 550 43.52 -14.76 0.76
CA PRO A 550 44.63 -13.89 1.13
C PRO A 550 45.94 -14.44 0.54
N GLY A 551 46.93 -13.61 0.22
CA GLY A 551 48.27 -14.09 -0.16
C GLY A 551 48.25 -15.15 -1.26
N THR A 552 47.63 -14.85 -2.40
CA THR A 552 47.40 -15.80 -3.50
C THR A 552 48.66 -16.45 -4.06
N GLU A 553 49.82 -15.86 -3.81
CA GLU A 553 51.14 -16.35 -4.24
C GLU A 553 51.56 -17.64 -3.50
N ASP A 554 51.04 -17.86 -2.28
CA ASP A 554 51.41 -19.00 -1.43
C ASP A 554 50.50 -20.24 -1.60
N ILE A 555 49.56 -20.20 -2.54
CA ILE A 555 48.56 -21.26 -2.74
C ILE A 555 48.60 -21.78 -4.18
N ALA A 556 49.07 -23.03 -4.32
CA ALA A 556 49.20 -23.67 -5.63
C ALA A 556 47.84 -24.01 -6.28
N LYS A 557 46.86 -24.43 -5.48
CA LYS A 557 45.51 -24.80 -5.91
C LYS A 557 44.51 -24.79 -4.76
N ILE A 558 43.22 -24.71 -5.10
CA ILE A 558 42.08 -24.90 -4.20
C ILE A 558 41.27 -26.11 -4.64
N GLU A 559 40.48 -26.68 -3.72
CA GLU A 559 39.55 -27.77 -4.00
C GLU A 559 38.11 -27.36 -3.69
N TRP A 560 37.21 -27.66 -4.61
CA TRP A 560 35.79 -27.36 -4.51
C TRP A 560 35.00 -28.58 -4.05
N TRP A 561 34.08 -28.35 -3.13
CA TRP A 561 33.22 -29.35 -2.52
C TRP A 561 31.77 -28.91 -2.64
N ILE A 562 30.88 -29.82 -3.03
CA ILE A 562 29.44 -29.57 -3.12
C ILE A 562 28.71 -30.72 -2.45
N ASN A 563 27.87 -30.42 -1.46
CA ASN A 563 27.16 -31.40 -0.63
C ASN A 563 28.10 -32.47 -0.01
N GLY A 564 29.34 -32.07 0.30
CA GLY A 564 30.36 -32.98 0.85
C GLY A 564 31.14 -33.79 -0.19
N GLU A 565 30.80 -33.70 -1.48
CA GLU A 565 31.52 -34.38 -2.56
C GLU A 565 32.53 -33.44 -3.25
N ARG A 566 33.75 -33.93 -3.50
CA ARG A 566 34.79 -33.19 -4.23
C ARG A 566 34.40 -33.08 -5.70
N VAL A 567 34.18 -31.86 -6.19
CA VAL A 567 33.75 -31.61 -7.57
C VAL A 567 34.87 -31.16 -8.50
N GLY A 568 36.02 -30.72 -7.96
CA GLY A 568 37.19 -30.39 -8.76
C GLY A 568 38.21 -29.53 -8.03
N GLU A 569 39.34 -29.27 -8.69
CA GLU A 569 40.38 -28.36 -8.20
C GLU A 569 40.60 -27.20 -9.17
N ALA A 570 41.06 -26.05 -8.66
CA ALA A 570 41.34 -24.87 -9.48
C ALA A 570 42.63 -24.18 -9.04
N LYS A 571 43.45 -23.76 -10.01
CA LYS A 571 44.59 -22.85 -9.79
C LYS A 571 44.12 -21.40 -9.93
N SER A 572 44.94 -20.43 -9.51
CA SER A 572 44.67 -18.99 -9.69
C SER A 572 44.20 -18.71 -11.14
N PRO A 573 43.03 -18.05 -11.36
CA PRO A 573 42.25 -17.23 -10.43
C PRO A 573 41.19 -17.98 -9.59
N PHE A 574 41.44 -19.25 -9.24
CA PHE A 574 40.67 -20.04 -8.27
C PHE A 574 39.19 -20.16 -8.62
N SER A 575 38.93 -20.60 -9.86
CA SER A 575 37.57 -20.72 -10.39
C SER A 575 37.31 -22.05 -11.09
N LEU A 576 36.11 -22.60 -10.94
CA LEU A 576 35.67 -23.87 -11.53
C LEU A 576 34.27 -23.73 -12.13
N PHE A 577 34.02 -24.28 -13.32
CA PHE A 577 32.66 -24.37 -13.84
C PHE A 577 31.91 -25.56 -13.23
N TRP A 578 30.70 -25.31 -12.76
CA TRP A 578 29.81 -26.33 -12.22
C TRP A 578 28.46 -26.30 -12.95
N ASN A 579 28.01 -27.46 -13.41
CA ASN A 579 26.76 -27.61 -14.15
C ASN A 579 25.57 -27.56 -13.19
N LEU A 580 24.61 -26.69 -13.49
CA LEU A 580 23.41 -26.53 -12.68
C LEU A 580 22.47 -27.73 -12.87
N ARG A 581 21.91 -28.19 -11.75
CA ARG A 581 20.80 -29.15 -11.71
C ARG A 581 19.80 -28.68 -10.67
N PRO A 582 18.48 -28.91 -10.83
CA PRO A 582 17.50 -28.48 -9.85
C PRO A 582 17.78 -29.11 -8.48
N GLY A 583 17.71 -28.31 -7.42
CA GLY A 583 17.96 -28.77 -6.05
C GLY A 583 18.61 -27.71 -5.16
N SER A 584 18.86 -28.10 -3.91
CA SER A 584 19.58 -27.29 -2.92
C SER A 584 21.00 -27.81 -2.73
N TYR A 585 21.96 -26.90 -2.68
CA TYR A 585 23.39 -27.24 -2.64
C TYR A 585 24.11 -26.46 -1.54
N THR A 586 25.05 -27.10 -0.87
CA THR A 586 26.01 -26.47 0.04
C THR A 586 27.40 -26.59 -0.58
N ILE A 587 28.08 -25.45 -0.76
CA ILE A 587 29.35 -25.34 -1.45
C ILE A 587 30.40 -24.84 -0.47
N ASN A 588 31.55 -25.51 -0.40
CA ASN A 588 32.72 -25.09 0.37
C ASN A 588 33.98 -25.24 -0.48
N VAL A 589 35.01 -24.45 -0.16
CA VAL A 589 36.33 -24.54 -0.79
C VAL A 589 37.39 -24.74 0.28
N THR A 590 38.36 -25.61 -0.01
CA THR A 590 39.53 -25.83 0.82
C THR A 590 40.81 -25.45 0.07
N ALA A 591 41.83 -25.03 0.79
CA ALA A 591 43.16 -24.74 0.25
C ALA A 591 44.24 -25.24 1.21
N ASP A 592 45.38 -25.68 0.69
CA ASP A 592 46.57 -25.97 1.50
C ASP A 592 47.55 -24.81 1.37
N ARG A 593 47.98 -24.27 2.52
CA ARG A 593 49.05 -23.28 2.63
C ARG A 593 50.14 -23.84 3.53
N GLY A 594 51.22 -24.35 2.94
CA GLY A 594 52.40 -24.80 3.68
C GLY A 594 52.11 -25.85 4.75
N GLY A 595 51.13 -26.74 4.52
CA GLY A 595 50.70 -27.77 5.46
C GLY A 595 49.54 -27.37 6.38
N SER A 596 49.06 -26.12 6.31
CA SER A 596 47.86 -25.66 7.00
C SER A 596 46.66 -25.64 6.06
N GLN A 597 45.61 -26.39 6.41
CA GLN A 597 44.36 -26.43 5.64
C GLN A 597 43.47 -25.23 5.97
N LEU A 598 43.16 -24.43 4.96
CA LEU A 598 42.20 -23.34 5.01
C LEU A 598 40.86 -23.83 4.48
N GLU A 599 39.75 -23.43 5.12
CA GLU A 599 38.40 -23.74 4.65
C GLU A 599 37.53 -22.47 4.64
N SER A 600 36.70 -22.32 3.59
CA SER A 600 35.73 -21.24 3.50
C SER A 600 34.48 -21.53 4.33
N PRO A 601 33.77 -20.51 4.84
CA PRO A 601 32.38 -20.67 5.26
C PRO A 601 31.52 -21.29 4.13
N PRO A 602 30.61 -22.22 4.45
CA PRO A 602 29.78 -22.86 3.43
C PRO A 602 28.77 -21.87 2.82
N VAL A 603 28.59 -21.96 1.51
CA VAL A 603 27.62 -21.21 0.72
C VAL A 603 26.47 -22.14 0.33
N LYS A 604 25.25 -21.81 0.76
CA LYS A 604 24.04 -22.53 0.37
C LYS A 604 23.39 -21.85 -0.83
N VAL A 605 23.02 -22.62 -1.84
CA VAL A 605 22.34 -22.11 -3.05
C VAL A 605 21.18 -23.02 -3.43
N VAL A 606 20.23 -22.48 -4.18
CA VAL A 606 19.09 -23.22 -4.73
C VAL A 606 19.07 -23.08 -6.25
N VAL A 607 18.80 -24.16 -6.96
CA VAL A 607 18.62 -24.16 -8.41
C VAL A 607 17.17 -24.55 -8.73
N LEU A 608 16.46 -23.65 -9.39
CA LEU A 608 15.08 -23.80 -9.82
C LEU A 608 14.99 -24.26 -11.28
N THR A 609 13.81 -24.79 -11.64
CA THR A 609 13.46 -25.13 -13.02
C THR A 609 12.93 -23.94 -13.80
#